data_AF-A0A936MPC5-F1
#
_entry.id   AF-A0A936MPC5-F1
#
_cell.length_a   1.000
_cell.length_b   1.000
_cell.length_c   1.000
_cell.angle_alpha   90.00
_cell.angle_beta   90.00
_cell.angle_gamma   90.00
#
_symmetry.space_group_name_H-M   'P 1'
#
loop_
_entity.id
_entity.type
_entity.pdbx_description
1 polymer ?
#
loop_
_entity_poly.entity_id
_entity_poly.type
_entity_poly.pdbx_seq_one_letter_code
_entity_poly.pdbx_strand_id
1 'polypeptide(L)'
;MSSFARRFASLSSFVAISALLVGSFVGCNRNKQPSYAQNQPGQYPQQPGQYPQQPGQYPQQPGQYPQQPGQYPQQPQQPQQPQPQPTSPIPGLPFPIPGMPGGTTNPLTDPINLMDINWLRTQAGVVMGELIQALPADKNAIVRDIPFIADPTPGEVNAFAACDDQGLPLMAITDGLLEVEAYIAQFKANDETFGTRKLDEYLRLLAQNGGFARPPAGFVDPTQAVDGRKVARQHQLFEEQVGFVLGHELGHHHLGHLGCTANRGGSRGVTPADLGRLLSRTLPVFNQPNEIAADMAGTKNVLAAGARRQGYKWTENGAILTLQFFANLDQLTPATVVFGFERSHPHPLIRLPIVQQSAAGWRLTGGMW
;
A
#
# COMPACT_ATOMS: atom_id res chain seq x y z
N MET A 1 49.97 -40.03 16.26
CA MET A 1 49.76 -39.42 17.60
C MET A 1 50.73 -38.25 17.73
N SER A 2 50.19 -37.03 17.82
CA SER A 2 50.79 -35.67 17.83
C SER A 2 50.09 -34.84 16.75
N SER A 3 49.68 -33.57 16.89
CA SER A 3 49.69 -32.52 17.92
C SER A 3 48.69 -31.44 17.39
N PHE A 4 47.74 -30.91 18.18
CA PHE A 4 47.80 -29.56 18.81
C PHE A 4 48.31 -28.45 17.84
N ALA A 5 47.71 -27.27 17.62
CA ALA A 5 46.60 -26.56 18.25
C ALA A 5 46.18 -25.30 17.45
N ARG A 6 45.03 -24.78 17.88
CA ARG A 6 44.36 -23.49 17.63
C ARG A 6 45.27 -22.27 17.40
N ARG A 7 44.86 -21.37 16.52
CA ARG A 7 45.26 -19.95 16.52
C ARG A 7 44.08 -19.09 16.98
N PHE A 8 44.29 -18.41 18.11
CA PHE A 8 43.46 -17.32 18.62
C PHE A 8 44.09 -15.97 18.27
N ALA A 9 43.21 -14.98 18.20
CA ALA A 9 43.31 -13.53 18.07
C ALA A 9 44.62 -12.81 18.45
N SER A 10 44.83 -11.67 17.76
CA SER A 10 45.46 -10.47 18.32
C SER A 10 44.82 -9.23 17.68
N LEU A 11 43.98 -8.54 18.47
CA LEU A 11 43.55 -7.15 18.27
C LEU A 11 44.46 -6.26 19.14
N SER A 12 45.02 -5.20 18.55
CA SER A 12 45.68 -4.04 19.17
C SER A 12 45.98 -3.07 18.00
N SER A 13 45.70 -1.76 17.95
CA SER A 13 45.51 -0.76 18.98
C SER A 13 44.79 0.50 18.42
N PHE A 14 44.31 1.27 19.38
CA PHE A 14 43.61 2.56 19.42
C PHE A 14 44.28 3.81 18.79
N VAL A 15 43.40 4.76 18.44
CA VAL A 15 43.45 6.26 18.46
C VAL A 15 44.37 7.02 17.48
N ALA A 16 43.71 7.84 16.63
CA ALA A 16 44.10 9.24 16.40
C ALA A 16 42.87 10.08 15.98
N ILE A 17 42.35 10.87 16.91
CA ILE A 17 41.47 12.03 16.64
C ILE A 17 42.39 13.25 16.57
N SER A 18 42.26 14.07 15.52
CA SER A 18 42.62 15.51 15.56
C SER A 18 41.94 16.26 14.40
N ALA A 19 41.28 17.36 14.78
CA ALA A 19 40.53 18.29 13.96
C ALA A 19 41.39 19.47 13.50
N LEU A 20 41.05 20.11 12.36
CA LEU A 20 41.33 21.52 12.02
C LEU A 20 40.46 21.90 10.79
N LEU A 21 39.41 22.73 10.97
CA LEU A 21 39.34 24.20 10.78
C LEU A 21 39.26 24.63 9.29
N VAL A 22 38.07 25.06 8.81
CA VAL A 22 37.54 26.44 8.73
C VAL A 22 38.16 27.30 7.62
N GLY A 23 37.29 27.76 6.71
CA GLY A 23 37.35 29.10 6.11
C GLY A 23 37.71 29.16 4.62
N SER A 24 36.75 29.58 3.79
CA SER A 24 36.85 30.80 2.95
C SER A 24 35.61 31.02 2.10
N PHE A 25 34.81 32.01 2.49
CA PHE A 25 33.90 32.74 1.61
C PHE A 25 34.70 33.82 0.88
N VAL A 26 34.68 33.84 -0.46
CA VAL A 26 34.83 35.06 -1.28
C VAL A 26 34.02 34.86 -2.57
N GLY A 27 33.06 35.76 -2.80
CA GLY A 27 32.25 35.79 -4.01
C GLY A 27 32.96 36.46 -5.19
N CYS A 28 32.38 36.28 -6.38
CA CYS A 28 32.42 37.29 -7.42
C CYS A 28 31.12 37.30 -8.21
N ASN A 29 30.57 38.50 -8.26
CA ASN A 29 29.36 38.96 -8.89
C ASN A 29 29.66 39.23 -10.38
N ARG A 30 28.83 38.75 -11.33
CA ARG A 30 28.87 39.28 -12.71
C ARG A 30 27.49 39.26 -13.38
N ASN A 31 26.84 40.41 -13.23
CA ASN A 31 26.02 41.16 -14.19
C ASN A 31 25.06 40.44 -15.16
N LYS A 32 23.79 40.84 -14.95
CA LYS A 32 22.65 40.90 -15.86
C LYS A 32 22.98 41.39 -17.28
N GLN A 33 22.36 40.74 -18.27
CA GLN A 33 21.77 41.37 -19.45
C GLN A 33 20.48 40.60 -19.84
N PRO A 34 19.31 41.25 -19.85
CA PRO A 34 18.19 40.84 -20.68
C PRO A 34 18.17 41.68 -21.96
N SER A 35 18.10 41.04 -23.14
CA SER A 35 17.91 41.74 -24.40
C SER A 35 16.44 42.10 -24.61
N TYR A 36 16.23 43.37 -24.94
CA TYR A 36 14.99 43.99 -25.35
C TYR A 36 14.46 43.43 -26.68
N ALA A 37 13.15 43.17 -26.76
CA ALA A 37 12.40 43.20 -28.01
C ALA A 37 11.07 43.94 -27.77
N GLN A 38 10.79 44.86 -28.68
CA GLN A 38 9.86 45.98 -28.59
C GLN A 38 8.37 45.64 -28.58
N ASN A 39 7.63 46.52 -27.90
CA ASN A 39 6.20 46.82 -28.05
C ASN A 39 5.77 47.16 -29.48
N GLN A 40 4.56 46.74 -29.86
CA GLN A 40 3.60 47.56 -30.61
C GLN A 40 2.16 47.36 -30.07
N PRO A 41 1.34 48.43 -29.96
CA PRO A 41 -0.04 48.38 -29.47
C PRO A 41 -1.09 48.45 -30.60
N GLY A 42 -2.25 47.82 -30.40
CA GLY A 42 -3.45 48.02 -31.22
C GLY A 42 -4.69 47.43 -30.54
N GLN A 43 -5.40 48.24 -29.75
CA GLN A 43 -6.73 48.81 -30.03
C GLN A 43 -7.92 47.84 -29.90
N TYR A 44 -8.73 48.10 -28.86
CA TYR A 44 -10.09 47.59 -28.67
C TYR A 44 -11.10 48.27 -29.60
N PRO A 45 -12.17 47.57 -29.97
CA PRO A 45 -13.50 48.17 -29.82
C PRO A 45 -14.44 47.29 -28.97
N GLN A 46 -15.12 47.97 -28.04
CA GLN A 46 -16.36 47.55 -27.39
C GLN A 46 -17.52 47.61 -28.40
N GLN A 47 -18.48 46.68 -28.32
CA GLN A 47 -19.93 46.96 -28.28
C GLN A 47 -20.79 45.69 -28.04
N PRO A 48 -22.07 45.82 -27.60
CA PRO A 48 -22.77 44.87 -26.74
C PRO A 48 -23.93 44.09 -27.42
N GLY A 49 -24.41 43.02 -26.78
CA GLY A 49 -25.71 42.38 -27.07
C GLY A 49 -25.85 41.04 -26.33
N GLN A 50 -26.59 41.00 -25.21
CA GLN A 50 -28.01 40.61 -25.11
C GLN A 50 -28.22 39.07 -25.20
N TYR A 51 -28.53 38.48 -24.04
CA TYR A 51 -29.02 37.11 -23.88
C TYR A 51 -30.43 36.95 -24.47
N PRO A 52 -30.75 35.75 -25.00
CA PRO A 52 -32.09 35.20 -24.85
C PRO A 52 -32.06 33.91 -24.01
N GLN A 53 -32.83 33.91 -22.92
CA GLN A 53 -33.37 32.70 -22.33
C GLN A 53 -34.52 32.18 -23.18
N GLN A 54 -34.59 30.86 -23.41
CA GLN A 54 -35.87 30.15 -23.49
C GLN A 54 -35.74 28.68 -23.03
N PRO A 55 -36.84 28.08 -22.55
CA PRO A 55 -36.85 26.95 -21.62
C PRO A 55 -37.16 25.60 -22.29
N GLY A 56 -36.49 24.55 -21.85
CA GLY A 56 -36.84 23.16 -22.18
C GLY A 56 -37.63 22.51 -21.05
N GLN A 57 -38.92 22.24 -21.29
CA GLN A 57 -39.77 21.39 -20.45
C GLN A 57 -40.08 20.06 -21.15
N TYR A 58 -40.46 19.08 -20.29
CA TYR A 58 -41.27 17.86 -20.48
C TYR A 58 -40.56 16.51 -20.64
N PRO A 59 -41.17 15.37 -20.22
CA PRO A 59 -42.31 15.19 -19.29
C PRO A 59 -42.12 14.11 -18.20
N GLN A 60 -42.91 14.23 -17.12
CA GLN A 60 -43.26 13.19 -16.16
C GLN A 60 -44.31 12.23 -16.77
N GLN A 61 -44.18 10.92 -16.51
CA GLN A 61 -45.31 10.00 -16.57
C GLN A 61 -45.38 9.10 -15.31
N PRO A 62 -46.61 8.80 -14.82
CA PRO A 62 -46.85 8.11 -13.56
C PRO A 62 -47.04 6.60 -13.74
N GLY A 63 -46.52 5.81 -12.80
CA GLY A 63 -46.80 4.37 -12.70
C GLY A 63 -47.15 3.96 -11.27
N GLN A 64 -48.44 3.94 -10.97
CA GLN A 64 -48.99 3.25 -9.80
C GLN A 64 -49.15 1.75 -10.11
N TYR A 65 -48.85 0.88 -9.13
CA TYR A 65 -49.43 -0.45 -9.05
C TYR A 65 -49.84 -0.78 -7.59
N PRO A 66 -50.89 -1.61 -7.41
CA PRO A 66 -51.84 -1.48 -6.30
C PRO A 66 -51.53 -2.34 -5.06
N GLN A 67 -52.09 -1.91 -3.93
CA GLN A 67 -52.26 -2.69 -2.71
C GLN A 67 -53.40 -3.71 -2.83
N GLN A 68 -53.23 -4.88 -2.23
CA GLN A 68 -54.34 -5.69 -1.74
C GLN A 68 -54.11 -6.18 -0.29
N PRO A 69 -55.18 -6.36 0.49
CA PRO A 69 -55.11 -6.47 1.95
C PRO A 69 -55.25 -7.92 2.46
N GLY A 70 -54.57 -8.22 3.56
CA GLY A 70 -54.79 -9.46 4.33
C GLY A 70 -54.57 -9.22 5.82
N GLN A 71 -55.66 -8.97 6.55
CA GLN A 71 -55.77 -9.14 8.01
C GLN A 71 -56.21 -10.59 8.28
N TYR A 72 -55.70 -11.33 9.28
CA TYR A 72 -56.01 -11.38 10.72
C TYR A 72 -55.33 -12.67 11.29
N PRO A 73 -55.37 -13.01 12.60
CA PRO A 73 -55.35 -12.25 13.86
C PRO A 73 -54.25 -12.70 14.85
N GLN A 74 -54.08 -11.94 15.95
CA GLN A 74 -53.20 -12.23 17.08
C GLN A 74 -53.74 -13.33 18.03
N GLN A 75 -52.82 -14.04 18.69
CA GLN A 75 -53.05 -14.76 19.97
C GLN A 75 -51.82 -14.64 20.91
N PRO A 76 -52.00 -14.81 22.24
CA PRO A 76 -51.31 -14.01 23.27
C PRO A 76 -50.04 -14.65 23.87
N GLN A 77 -49.31 -13.79 24.58
CA GLN A 77 -48.02 -13.96 25.27
C GLN A 77 -47.92 -15.16 26.24
N GLN A 78 -46.70 -15.71 26.34
CA GLN A 78 -46.14 -16.23 27.60
C GLN A 78 -44.78 -15.57 27.88
N PRO A 79 -44.44 -15.25 29.15
CA PRO A 79 -43.24 -14.50 29.50
C PRO A 79 -42.09 -15.45 29.91
N GLN A 80 -40.92 -15.32 29.28
CA GLN A 80 -39.68 -15.86 29.82
C GLN A 80 -38.49 -14.94 29.52
N GLN A 81 -37.70 -14.74 30.57
CA GLN A 81 -36.69 -13.69 30.79
C GLN A 81 -35.53 -13.69 29.77
N PRO A 82 -35.02 -12.53 29.35
CA PRO A 82 -33.68 -12.43 28.78
C PRO A 82 -32.61 -12.27 29.87
N GLN A 83 -31.63 -13.17 29.83
CA GLN A 83 -30.33 -13.09 30.51
C GLN A 83 -29.57 -11.78 30.17
N PRO A 84 -28.65 -11.32 31.04
CA PRO A 84 -27.94 -10.05 30.85
C PRO A 84 -27.02 -10.08 29.61
N GLN A 85 -27.13 -9.05 28.78
CA GLN A 85 -26.17 -8.73 27.71
C GLN A 85 -24.78 -8.45 28.31
N PRO A 86 -23.68 -8.92 27.70
CA PRO A 86 -22.38 -8.30 27.89
C PRO A 86 -22.38 -6.93 27.22
N THR A 87 -22.31 -5.86 28.02
CA THR A 87 -22.11 -4.49 27.55
C THR A 87 -20.73 -4.36 26.89
N SER A 88 -20.70 -4.18 25.56
CA SER A 88 -19.54 -3.65 24.85
C SER A 88 -19.44 -2.12 25.05
N PRO A 89 -18.23 -1.54 25.12
CA PRO A 89 -18.04 -0.13 25.51
C PRO A 89 -18.24 0.91 24.39
N ILE A 90 -18.94 0.60 23.29
CA ILE A 90 -19.18 1.58 22.21
C ILE A 90 -20.68 1.64 21.86
N PRO A 91 -21.43 2.62 22.38
CA PRO A 91 -22.82 2.82 22.02
C PRO A 91 -22.97 3.55 20.67
N GLY A 92 -23.64 2.90 19.71
CA GLY A 92 -24.46 3.56 18.70
C GLY A 92 -23.74 4.17 17.49
N LEU A 93 -23.58 3.37 16.42
CA LEU A 93 -23.59 3.89 15.05
C LEU A 93 -24.59 3.05 14.22
N PRO A 94 -25.64 3.66 13.64
CA PRO A 94 -26.47 3.00 12.65
C PRO A 94 -25.70 2.89 11.32
N PHE A 95 -25.67 1.69 10.74
CA PHE A 95 -25.26 1.49 9.34
C PHE A 95 -26.32 2.14 8.41
N PRO A 96 -25.95 2.74 7.27
CA PRO A 96 -24.68 2.61 6.54
C PRO A 96 -23.70 3.75 6.83
N ILE A 97 -22.40 3.53 6.58
CA ILE A 97 -21.36 4.57 6.60
C ILE A 97 -21.23 5.11 5.15
N PRO A 98 -21.77 6.29 4.82
CA PRO A 98 -21.55 6.91 3.51
C PRO A 98 -20.15 7.54 3.47
N GLY A 99 -19.33 7.17 2.47
CA GLY A 99 -18.04 7.82 2.22
C GLY A 99 -16.87 6.93 1.80
N MET A 100 -17.06 5.62 1.56
CA MET A 100 -16.02 4.80 0.92
C MET A 100 -16.06 5.02 -0.61
N PRO A 101 -14.96 5.43 -1.26
CA PRO A 101 -14.75 5.15 -2.67
C PRO A 101 -14.36 3.67 -2.78
N GLY A 102 -15.36 2.82 -2.66
CA GLY A 102 -15.26 1.37 -2.59
C GLY A 102 -16.66 0.89 -2.21
N GLY A 103 -17.41 0.40 -3.19
CA GLY A 103 -18.83 0.11 -3.05
C GLY A 103 -19.11 -0.75 -1.82
N THR A 104 -20.34 -0.68 -1.30
CA THR A 104 -20.85 -1.61 -0.28
C THR A 104 -20.59 -3.04 -0.75
N THR A 105 -19.49 -3.65 -0.30
CA THR A 105 -19.15 -5.01 -0.70
C THR A 105 -20.17 -5.90 -0.03
N ASN A 106 -21.01 -6.55 -0.84
CA ASN A 106 -21.86 -7.61 -0.34
C ASN A 106 -20.94 -8.66 0.29
N PRO A 107 -21.03 -8.92 1.61
CA PRO A 107 -20.09 -9.83 2.27
C PRO A 107 -20.07 -11.25 1.68
N LEU A 108 -21.18 -11.66 1.03
CA LEU A 108 -21.30 -12.95 0.35
C LEU A 108 -20.49 -13.04 -0.95
N THR A 109 -20.20 -11.91 -1.59
CA THR A 109 -19.46 -11.84 -2.86
C THR A 109 -18.24 -10.93 -2.72
N ASP A 110 -17.68 -10.89 -1.51
CA ASP A 110 -16.54 -10.05 -1.21
C ASP A 110 -15.30 -10.51 -2.01
N PRO A 111 -14.63 -9.62 -2.76
CA PRO A 111 -13.56 -10.02 -3.68
C PRO A 111 -12.30 -10.50 -2.97
N ILE A 112 -12.00 -10.05 -1.75
CA ILE A 112 -10.88 -10.55 -0.95
C ILE A 112 -11.19 -11.97 -0.47
N ASN A 113 -12.42 -12.24 -0.01
CA ASN A 113 -12.85 -13.59 0.37
C ASN A 113 -12.82 -14.57 -0.81
N LEU A 114 -13.16 -14.10 -2.01
CA LEU A 114 -13.17 -14.90 -3.23
C LEU A 114 -11.79 -15.01 -3.90
N MET A 115 -10.78 -14.29 -3.40
CA MET A 115 -9.47 -14.18 -4.03
C MET A 115 -9.58 -13.75 -5.50
N ASP A 116 -10.45 -12.77 -5.79
CA ASP A 116 -10.66 -12.24 -7.14
C ASP A 116 -9.43 -11.42 -7.57
N ILE A 117 -8.52 -12.06 -8.31
CA ILE A 117 -7.26 -11.45 -8.71
C ILE A 117 -7.44 -10.21 -9.60
N ASN A 118 -8.50 -10.14 -10.40
CA ASN A 118 -8.76 -8.96 -11.23
C ASN A 118 -9.14 -7.76 -10.36
N TRP A 119 -9.94 -8.01 -9.33
CA TRP A 119 -10.26 -6.98 -8.35
C TRP A 119 -9.02 -6.57 -7.54
N LEU A 120 -8.22 -7.52 -7.06
CA LEU A 120 -7.00 -7.23 -6.29
C LEU A 120 -6.02 -6.34 -7.08
N ARG A 121 -5.79 -6.65 -8.35
CA ARG A 121 -4.98 -5.82 -9.26
C ARG A 121 -5.55 -4.42 -9.44
N THR A 122 -6.86 -4.33 -9.64
CA THR A 122 -7.55 -3.05 -9.79
C THR A 122 -7.40 -2.20 -8.53
N GLN A 123 -7.57 -2.79 -7.35
CA GLN A 123 -7.38 -2.10 -6.08
C GLN A 123 -5.93 -1.67 -5.86
N ALA A 124 -4.95 -2.48 -6.22
CA ALA A 124 -3.56 -2.06 -6.16
C ALA A 124 -3.31 -0.81 -7.03
N GLY A 125 -3.93 -0.74 -8.21
CA GLY A 125 -3.92 0.47 -9.04
C GLY A 125 -4.59 1.69 -8.40
N VAL A 126 -5.70 1.50 -7.67
CA VAL A 126 -6.37 2.57 -6.90
C VAL A 126 -5.45 3.06 -5.79
N VAL A 127 -4.88 2.15 -4.99
CA VAL A 127 -3.94 2.46 -3.91
C VAL A 127 -2.73 3.21 -4.45
N MET A 128 -2.13 2.73 -5.55
CA MET A 128 -1.03 3.40 -6.26
C MET A 128 -1.39 4.85 -6.64
N GLY A 129 -2.59 5.07 -7.20
CA GLY A 129 -3.07 6.41 -7.55
C GLY A 129 -3.19 7.33 -6.34
N GLU A 130 -3.72 6.84 -5.22
CA GLU A 130 -3.81 7.61 -3.97
C GLU A 130 -2.42 7.94 -3.39
N LEU A 131 -1.49 7.00 -3.44
CA LEU A 131 -0.10 7.23 -3.02
C LEU A 131 0.57 8.31 -3.87
N ILE A 132 0.49 8.21 -5.20
CA ILE A 132 1.05 9.20 -6.13
C ILE A 132 0.47 10.59 -5.84
N GLN A 133 -0.85 10.70 -5.69
CA GLN A 133 -1.50 11.97 -5.40
C GLN A 133 -1.10 12.56 -4.05
N ALA A 134 -0.75 11.71 -3.08
CA ALA A 134 -0.34 12.12 -1.75
C ALA A 134 1.09 12.67 -1.66
N LEU A 135 1.93 12.41 -2.67
CA LEU A 135 3.31 12.87 -2.72
C LEU A 135 3.41 14.41 -2.83
N PRO A 136 4.50 15.00 -2.29
CA PRO A 136 4.95 16.35 -2.63
C PRO A 136 5.08 16.54 -4.15
N ALA A 137 4.85 17.77 -4.64
CA ALA A 137 4.75 18.05 -6.08
C ALA A 137 6.02 17.69 -6.87
N ASP A 138 7.19 17.90 -6.29
CA ASP A 138 8.50 17.54 -6.85
C ASP A 138 8.66 16.03 -7.01
N LYS A 139 8.21 15.25 -6.02
CA LYS A 139 8.26 13.78 -6.05
C LYS A 139 7.16 13.20 -6.95
N ASN A 140 5.96 13.77 -6.91
CA ASN A 140 4.84 13.37 -7.77
C ASN A 140 5.21 13.46 -9.26
N ALA A 141 5.86 14.56 -9.67
CA ALA A 141 6.29 14.76 -11.05
C ALA A 141 7.20 13.65 -11.58
N ILE A 142 7.98 12.99 -10.69
CA ILE A 142 8.88 11.89 -11.04
C ILE A 142 8.11 10.61 -11.33
N VAL A 143 7.06 10.33 -10.55
CA VAL A 143 6.43 8.99 -10.50
C VAL A 143 5.08 8.89 -11.18
N ARG A 144 4.41 10.02 -11.44
CA ARG A 144 3.03 10.04 -11.95
C ARG A 144 2.83 9.34 -13.30
N ASP A 145 3.89 9.25 -14.10
CA ASP A 145 3.87 8.68 -15.45
C ASP A 145 4.56 7.30 -15.50
N ILE A 146 4.86 6.70 -14.34
CA ILE A 146 5.45 5.36 -14.25
C ILE A 146 4.36 4.32 -14.51
N PRO A 147 4.54 3.41 -15.48
CA PRO A 147 3.61 2.32 -15.74
C PRO A 147 3.58 1.38 -14.54
N PHE A 148 2.38 1.00 -14.13
CA PHE A 148 2.14 0.01 -13.09
C PHE A 148 1.54 -1.25 -13.69
N ILE A 149 2.18 -2.39 -13.45
CA ILE A 149 1.86 -3.67 -14.09
C ILE A 149 1.64 -4.73 -13.02
N ALA A 150 0.64 -5.59 -13.21
CA ALA A 150 0.51 -6.80 -12.41
C ALA A 150 1.29 -7.96 -13.07
N ASP A 151 2.11 -8.65 -12.29
CA ASP A 151 2.89 -9.79 -12.74
C ASP A 151 2.18 -11.11 -12.38
N PRO A 152 1.66 -11.86 -13.37
CA PRO A 152 0.97 -13.13 -13.14
C PRO A 152 1.90 -14.31 -12.82
N THR A 153 3.22 -14.10 -12.69
CA THR A 153 4.18 -15.19 -12.52
C THR A 153 3.85 -16.04 -11.28
N PRO A 154 3.51 -17.34 -11.44
CA PRO A 154 3.08 -18.16 -10.33
C PRO A 154 4.19 -18.37 -9.28
N GLY A 155 3.83 -18.25 -8.00
CA GLY A 155 4.75 -18.48 -6.88
C GLY A 155 5.69 -17.30 -6.57
N GLU A 156 5.73 -16.27 -7.41
CA GLU A 156 6.48 -15.05 -7.12
C GLU A 156 5.67 -14.16 -6.16
N VAL A 157 6.28 -13.81 -5.04
CA VAL A 157 5.71 -12.93 -4.01
C VAL A 157 6.66 -11.76 -3.84
N ASN A 158 6.39 -10.68 -4.59
CA ASN A 158 7.20 -9.47 -4.53
C ASN A 158 6.50 -8.24 -5.14
N ALA A 159 7.08 -7.07 -4.87
CA ALA A 159 6.85 -5.84 -5.59
C ALA A 159 8.20 -5.31 -6.09
N PHE A 160 8.20 -4.53 -7.16
CA PHE A 160 9.43 -4.08 -7.78
C PHE A 160 9.32 -2.68 -8.38
N ALA A 161 10.33 -1.87 -8.10
CA ALA A 161 10.70 -0.68 -8.84
C ALA A 161 11.89 -1.02 -9.76
N ALA A 162 11.73 -0.85 -11.07
CA ALA A 162 12.75 -1.23 -12.04
C ALA A 162 12.89 -0.22 -13.19
N CYS A 163 13.97 -0.39 -13.96
CA CYS A 163 14.10 0.23 -15.28
C CYS A 163 13.99 -0.86 -16.35
N ASP A 164 13.35 -0.56 -17.47
CA ASP A 164 13.45 -1.41 -18.65
C ASP A 164 14.83 -1.29 -19.34
N ASP A 165 15.02 -2.04 -20.43
CA ASP A 165 16.25 -2.03 -21.21
C ASP A 165 16.59 -0.67 -21.84
N GLN A 166 15.62 0.25 -21.90
CA GLN A 166 15.79 1.62 -22.40
C GLN A 166 16.06 2.62 -21.27
N GLY A 167 16.13 2.16 -20.01
CA GLY A 167 16.31 3.01 -18.85
C GLY A 167 15.05 3.79 -18.46
N LEU A 168 13.88 3.35 -18.92
CA LEU A 168 12.59 3.94 -18.56
C LEU A 168 12.03 3.26 -17.30
N PRO A 169 11.44 4.03 -16.37
CA PRO A 169 10.93 3.49 -15.13
C PRO A 169 9.67 2.64 -15.36
N LEU A 170 9.52 1.60 -14.53
CA LEU A 170 8.31 0.79 -14.39
C LEU A 170 8.14 0.37 -12.92
N MET A 171 6.90 0.03 -12.57
CA MET A 171 6.58 -0.64 -11.32
C MET A 171 5.76 -1.90 -11.59
N ALA A 172 6.03 -2.93 -10.80
CA ALA A 172 5.29 -4.18 -10.84
C ALA A 172 4.91 -4.67 -9.44
N ILE A 173 3.77 -5.35 -9.36
CA ILE A 173 3.37 -6.14 -8.19
C ILE A 173 2.96 -7.53 -8.65
N THR A 174 3.39 -8.58 -7.95
CA THR A 174 3.04 -9.95 -8.34
C THR A 174 1.65 -10.34 -7.86
N ASP A 175 0.97 -11.19 -8.62
CA ASP A 175 -0.29 -11.80 -8.20
C ASP A 175 -0.11 -12.57 -6.88
N GLY A 176 1.04 -13.23 -6.71
CA GLY A 176 1.36 -13.93 -5.46
C GLY A 176 1.44 -12.99 -4.26
N LEU A 177 1.99 -11.78 -4.40
CA LEU A 177 2.01 -10.81 -3.29
C LEU A 177 0.59 -10.34 -2.96
N LEU A 178 -0.22 -10.02 -3.97
CA LEU A 178 -1.62 -9.64 -3.77
C LEU A 178 -2.43 -10.74 -3.08
N GLU A 179 -2.25 -12.01 -3.48
CA GLU A 179 -2.90 -13.15 -2.82
C GLU A 179 -2.43 -13.29 -1.36
N VAL A 180 -1.13 -13.20 -1.09
CA VAL A 180 -0.59 -13.29 0.28
C VAL A 180 -1.13 -12.17 1.17
N GLU A 181 -1.10 -10.91 0.72
CA GLU A 181 -1.61 -9.78 1.50
C GLU A 181 -3.13 -9.85 1.71
N ALA A 182 -3.88 -10.39 0.74
CA ALA A 182 -5.30 -10.68 0.89
C ALA A 182 -5.57 -11.74 1.96
N TYR A 183 -4.80 -12.83 2.00
CA TYR A 183 -4.90 -13.83 3.08
C TYR A 183 -4.52 -13.25 4.43
N ILE A 184 -3.42 -12.48 4.51
CA ILE A 184 -3.00 -11.82 5.74
C ILE A 184 -4.12 -10.91 6.26
N ALA A 185 -4.69 -10.08 5.39
CA ALA A 185 -5.80 -9.20 5.73
C ALA A 185 -7.04 -9.95 6.20
N GLN A 186 -7.42 -11.01 5.48
CA GLN A 186 -8.58 -11.84 5.79
C GLN A 186 -8.46 -12.47 7.18
N PHE A 187 -7.31 -13.06 7.48
CA PHE A 187 -7.10 -13.79 8.73
C PHE A 187 -6.84 -12.86 9.90
N LYS A 188 -6.09 -11.78 9.70
CA LYS A 188 -5.91 -10.76 10.73
C LYS A 188 -7.25 -10.12 11.11
N ALA A 189 -8.10 -9.78 10.15
CA ALA A 189 -9.43 -9.26 10.42
C ALA A 189 -10.32 -10.27 11.16
N ASN A 190 -10.21 -11.57 10.82
CA ASN A 190 -10.93 -12.62 11.53
C ASN A 190 -10.47 -12.73 12.99
N ASP A 191 -9.17 -12.71 13.22
CA ASP A 191 -8.56 -12.77 14.54
C ASP A 191 -8.97 -11.57 15.41
N GLU A 192 -8.97 -10.37 14.84
CA GLU A 192 -9.42 -9.15 15.54
C GLU A 192 -10.93 -9.16 15.84
N THR A 193 -11.76 -9.74 14.97
CA THR A 193 -13.22 -9.71 15.11
C THR A 193 -13.75 -10.81 16.03
N PHE A 194 -13.14 -12.00 15.98
CA PHE A 194 -13.65 -13.21 16.62
C PHE A 194 -12.70 -13.81 17.66
N GLY A 195 -11.50 -13.25 17.85
CA GLY A 195 -10.52 -13.77 18.81
C GLY A 195 -9.90 -15.11 18.37
N THR A 196 -9.86 -15.37 17.06
CA THR A 196 -9.21 -16.56 16.49
C THR A 196 -7.69 -16.39 16.36
N ARG A 197 -7.00 -17.39 15.82
CA ARG A 197 -5.56 -17.35 15.48
C ARG A 197 -5.30 -17.84 14.05
N LYS A 198 -6.16 -17.46 13.11
CA LYS A 198 -6.12 -17.86 11.71
C LYS A 198 -4.86 -17.39 11.01
N LEU A 199 -4.32 -16.23 11.37
CA LEU A 199 -3.08 -15.76 10.78
C LEU A 199 -1.90 -16.66 11.19
N ASP A 200 -1.83 -17.07 12.46
CA ASP A 200 -0.83 -18.01 12.96
C ASP A 200 -1.00 -19.41 12.35
N GLU A 201 -2.24 -19.87 12.18
CA GLU A 201 -2.52 -21.13 11.48
C GLU A 201 -2.04 -21.08 10.03
N TYR A 202 -2.20 -19.93 9.36
CA TYR A 202 -1.76 -19.75 7.98
C TYR A 202 -0.24 -19.69 7.86
N LEU A 203 0.44 -19.01 8.79
CA LEU A 203 1.90 -19.02 8.90
C LEU A 203 2.44 -20.45 9.02
N ARG A 204 1.81 -21.29 9.86
CA ARG A 204 2.20 -22.71 9.99
C ARG A 204 1.95 -23.49 8.71
N LEU A 205 0.86 -23.21 7.99
CA LEU A 205 0.57 -23.85 6.70
C LEU A 205 1.67 -23.54 5.68
N LEU A 206 2.04 -22.27 5.53
CA LEU A 206 3.12 -21.86 4.63
C LEU A 206 4.45 -22.50 5.01
N ALA A 207 4.77 -22.52 6.31
CA ALA A 207 5.99 -23.12 6.80
C ALA A 207 6.06 -24.63 6.53
N GLN A 208 4.95 -25.35 6.70
CA GLN A 208 4.86 -26.78 6.40
C GLN A 208 4.96 -27.06 4.89
N ASN A 209 4.41 -26.18 4.06
CA ASN A 209 4.46 -26.32 2.60
C ASN A 209 5.83 -25.94 2.02
N GLY A 210 6.62 -25.14 2.73
CA GLY A 210 7.93 -24.66 2.28
C GLY A 210 7.86 -23.64 1.14
N GLY A 211 6.73 -22.94 1.00
CA GLY A 211 6.42 -22.08 -0.14
C GLY A 211 5.00 -21.50 -0.05
N PHE A 212 4.63 -20.64 -1.00
CA PHE A 212 3.25 -20.17 -1.16
C PHE A 212 2.27 -21.35 -1.13
N ALA A 213 1.24 -21.26 -0.29
CA ALA A 213 0.18 -22.25 -0.20
C ALA A 213 -1.15 -21.55 -0.04
N ARG A 214 -2.17 -21.99 -0.80
CA ARG A 214 -3.54 -21.54 -0.58
C ARG A 214 -4.15 -22.30 0.59
N PRO A 215 -4.85 -21.62 1.52
CA PRO A 215 -5.54 -22.26 2.63
C PRO A 215 -6.63 -23.22 2.10
N PRO A 216 -6.87 -24.35 2.79
CA PRO A 216 -7.93 -25.28 2.40
C PRO A 216 -9.33 -24.68 2.56
N ALA A 217 -10.32 -25.25 1.89
CA ALA A 217 -11.72 -24.87 2.09
C ALA A 217 -12.13 -25.04 3.56
N GLY A 218 -12.93 -24.10 4.08
CA GLY A 218 -13.35 -24.10 5.49
C GLY A 218 -12.26 -23.66 6.47
N PHE A 219 -11.13 -23.11 6.00
CA PHE A 219 -10.09 -22.56 6.87
C PHE A 219 -10.64 -21.47 7.80
N VAL A 220 -11.55 -20.64 7.30
CA VAL A 220 -12.36 -19.70 8.08
C VAL A 220 -13.80 -20.20 8.13
N ASP A 221 -14.45 -20.06 9.29
CA ASP A 221 -15.87 -20.39 9.44
C ASP A 221 -16.71 -19.56 8.44
N PRO A 222 -17.60 -20.17 7.63
CA PRO A 222 -18.35 -19.45 6.60
C PRO A 222 -19.19 -18.28 7.15
N THR A 223 -19.71 -18.37 8.37
CA THR A 223 -20.47 -17.28 9.01
C THR A 223 -19.56 -16.13 9.42
N GLN A 224 -18.33 -16.42 9.87
CA GLN A 224 -17.31 -15.41 10.18
C GLN A 224 -16.77 -14.76 8.92
N ALA A 225 -16.59 -15.54 7.85
CA ALA A 225 -16.03 -15.08 6.59
C ALA A 225 -16.83 -13.90 6.00
N VAL A 226 -18.16 -13.94 6.14
CA VAL A 226 -19.11 -12.97 5.61
C VAL A 226 -19.63 -11.97 6.65
N ASP A 227 -19.05 -11.91 7.85
CA ASP A 227 -19.39 -10.87 8.83
C ASP A 227 -18.96 -9.50 8.30
N GLY A 228 -19.89 -8.54 8.28
CA GLY A 228 -19.66 -7.22 7.70
C GLY A 228 -18.55 -6.41 8.38
N ARG A 229 -18.30 -6.61 9.68
CA ARG A 229 -17.21 -5.92 10.41
C ARG A 229 -15.86 -6.49 10.00
N LYS A 230 -15.76 -7.82 9.92
CA LYS A 230 -14.56 -8.52 9.43
C LYS A 230 -14.28 -8.14 7.98
N VAL A 231 -15.29 -8.12 7.12
CA VAL A 231 -15.17 -7.70 5.71
C VAL A 231 -14.71 -6.25 5.62
N ALA A 232 -15.30 -5.32 6.37
CA ALA A 232 -14.81 -3.93 6.37
C ALA A 232 -13.35 -3.84 6.84
N ARG A 233 -12.97 -4.63 7.85
CA ARG A 233 -11.62 -4.59 8.42
C ARG A 233 -10.55 -5.19 7.49
N GLN A 234 -10.83 -6.28 6.80
CA GLN A 234 -9.84 -6.86 5.87
C GLN A 234 -9.55 -5.92 4.69
N HIS A 235 -10.51 -5.14 4.21
CA HIS A 235 -10.23 -4.14 3.16
C HIS A 235 -9.28 -3.05 3.67
N GLN A 236 -9.49 -2.56 4.89
CA GLN A 236 -8.58 -1.59 5.51
C GLN A 236 -7.15 -2.15 5.63
N LEU A 237 -7.02 -3.39 6.11
CA LEU A 237 -5.73 -4.04 6.26
C LEU A 237 -5.06 -4.33 4.91
N PHE A 238 -5.84 -4.75 3.91
CA PHE A 238 -5.33 -5.02 2.56
C PHE A 238 -4.80 -3.73 1.93
N GLU A 239 -5.57 -2.65 1.94
CA GLU A 239 -5.16 -1.35 1.41
C GLU A 239 -3.90 -0.80 2.11
N GLU A 240 -3.79 -0.92 3.44
CA GLU A 240 -2.60 -0.47 4.17
C GLU A 240 -1.35 -1.30 3.85
N GLN A 241 -1.48 -2.62 3.67
CA GLN A 241 -0.37 -3.51 3.29
C GLN A 241 0.12 -3.20 1.87
N VAL A 242 -0.80 -3.19 0.89
CA VAL A 242 -0.51 -2.83 -0.50
C VAL A 242 0.06 -1.41 -0.57
N GLY A 243 -0.49 -0.49 0.22
CA GLY A 243 -0.02 0.89 0.32
C GLY A 243 1.43 0.98 0.78
N PHE A 244 1.81 0.16 1.76
CA PHE A 244 3.19 0.12 2.26
C PHE A 244 4.16 -0.40 1.20
N VAL A 245 3.88 -1.56 0.60
CA VAL A 245 4.80 -2.16 -0.39
C VAL A 245 4.94 -1.25 -1.62
N LEU A 246 3.83 -0.70 -2.13
CA LEU A 246 3.90 0.21 -3.28
C LEU A 246 4.53 1.56 -2.93
N GLY A 247 4.29 2.08 -1.73
CA GLY A 247 4.93 3.30 -1.24
C GLY A 247 6.45 3.14 -1.11
N HIS A 248 6.90 1.96 -0.69
CA HIS A 248 8.33 1.61 -0.64
C HIS A 248 8.95 1.61 -2.04
N GLU A 249 8.33 0.92 -3.01
CA GLU A 249 8.79 0.90 -4.41
C GLU A 249 8.78 2.28 -5.08
N LEU A 250 7.75 3.10 -4.81
CA LEU A 250 7.70 4.50 -5.22
C LEU A 250 8.89 5.30 -4.66
N GLY A 251 9.27 5.01 -3.43
CA GLY A 251 10.46 5.53 -2.77
C GLY A 251 11.73 5.34 -3.60
N HIS A 252 11.94 4.14 -4.13
CA HIS A 252 13.10 3.86 -4.99
C HIS A 252 13.15 4.73 -6.24
N HIS A 253 12.01 5.04 -6.84
CA HIS A 253 11.94 5.94 -7.99
C HIS A 253 12.21 7.40 -7.61
N HIS A 254 11.42 7.97 -6.69
CA HIS A 254 11.48 9.41 -6.42
C HIS A 254 12.68 9.82 -5.54
N LEU A 255 13.38 8.87 -4.92
CA LEU A 255 14.66 9.12 -4.23
C LEU A 255 15.88 8.88 -5.15
N GLY A 256 15.66 8.44 -6.39
CA GLY A 256 16.74 8.20 -7.35
C GLY A 256 17.62 7.00 -6.99
N HIS A 257 17.08 6.00 -6.29
CA HIS A 257 17.81 4.77 -6.00
C HIS A 257 18.05 3.94 -7.26
N LEU A 258 17.23 4.17 -8.27
CA LEU A 258 17.31 3.52 -9.57
C LEU A 258 18.05 4.40 -10.57
N GLY A 259 18.84 3.78 -11.45
CA GLY A 259 19.51 4.46 -12.56
C GLY A 259 18.58 4.90 -13.70
N CYS A 260 17.26 4.90 -13.50
CA CYS A 260 16.29 5.23 -14.55
C CYS A 260 16.27 6.74 -14.82
N THR A 261 15.94 7.11 -16.05
CA THR A 261 15.72 8.53 -16.40
C THR A 261 14.35 8.99 -15.92
N ALA A 262 14.27 9.37 -14.65
CA ALA A 262 13.02 9.66 -13.91
C ALA A 262 12.16 10.83 -14.45
N ASN A 263 12.46 11.37 -15.63
CA ASN A 263 11.78 12.53 -16.24
C ASN A 263 11.58 12.42 -17.77
N ARG A 264 11.80 11.24 -18.38
CA ARG A 264 11.64 11.05 -19.85
C ARG A 264 10.38 10.27 -20.26
N GLY A 265 9.45 10.08 -19.32
CA GLY A 265 8.26 9.25 -19.49
C GLY A 265 8.50 7.80 -19.07
N GLY A 266 7.41 7.05 -18.88
CA GLY A 266 7.41 5.66 -18.47
C GLY A 266 7.79 4.66 -19.56
N SER A 267 8.12 3.43 -19.17
CA SER A 267 8.27 2.32 -20.12
C SER A 267 7.03 2.18 -21.01
N ARG A 268 7.20 1.98 -22.32
CA ARG A 268 6.08 1.88 -23.29
C ARG A 268 5.48 0.49 -23.39
N GLY A 269 5.93 -0.44 -22.56
CA GLY A 269 5.44 -1.81 -22.53
C GLY A 269 6.57 -2.77 -22.22
N VAL A 270 6.33 -3.62 -21.24
CA VAL A 270 7.22 -4.69 -20.82
C VAL A 270 6.38 -5.95 -20.92
N THR A 271 6.80 -6.93 -21.73
CA THR A 271 6.09 -8.22 -21.75
C THR A 271 6.35 -8.97 -20.44
N PRO A 272 5.50 -9.92 -20.02
CA PRO A 272 5.78 -10.73 -18.84
C PRO A 272 7.15 -11.45 -18.91
N ALA A 273 7.60 -11.82 -20.10
CA ALA A 273 8.93 -12.40 -20.31
C ALA A 273 10.05 -11.37 -20.10
N ASP A 274 9.85 -10.12 -20.53
CA ASP A 274 10.79 -9.03 -20.27
C ASP A 274 10.82 -8.70 -18.78
N LEU A 275 9.67 -8.69 -18.12
CA LEU A 275 9.57 -8.50 -16.68
C LEU A 275 10.34 -9.59 -15.94
N GLY A 276 10.09 -10.87 -16.24
CA GLY A 276 10.87 -11.97 -15.66
C GLY A 276 12.39 -11.81 -15.83
N ARG A 277 12.87 -11.30 -16.98
CA ARG A 277 14.29 -10.99 -17.18
C ARG A 277 14.76 -9.79 -16.36
N LEU A 278 13.97 -8.72 -16.27
CA LEU A 278 14.26 -7.53 -15.46
C LEU A 278 14.29 -7.85 -13.97
N LEU A 279 13.42 -8.75 -13.50
CA LEU A 279 13.37 -9.24 -12.13
C LEU A 279 14.49 -10.25 -11.82
N SER A 280 14.96 -10.98 -12.83
CA SER A 280 16.13 -11.87 -12.71
C SER A 280 17.47 -11.13 -12.72
N ARG A 281 17.50 -9.87 -13.19
CA ARG A 281 18.66 -9.01 -13.02
C ARG A 281 18.71 -8.71 -11.54
N THR A 282 19.56 -9.46 -10.85
CA THR A 282 19.91 -9.25 -9.45
C THR A 282 19.99 -7.75 -9.18
N LEU A 283 18.95 -7.21 -8.56
CA LEU A 283 18.99 -5.88 -7.98
C LEU A 283 20.25 -5.88 -7.11
N PRO A 284 21.08 -4.82 -7.16
CA PRO A 284 22.33 -4.79 -6.43
C PRO A 284 22.04 -5.20 -4.98
N VAL A 285 22.70 -6.28 -4.55
CA VAL A 285 22.58 -6.83 -3.21
C VAL A 285 22.66 -5.67 -2.22
N PHE A 286 21.53 -5.39 -1.59
CA PHE A 286 21.30 -4.49 -0.46
C PHE A 286 22.20 -3.26 -0.36
N ASN A 287 21.81 -2.15 -1.01
CA ASN A 287 22.21 -0.84 -0.49
C ASN A 287 21.31 -0.49 0.70
N GLN A 288 21.66 -1.01 1.88
CA GLN A 288 20.89 -0.85 3.13
C GLN A 288 20.41 0.59 3.39
N PRO A 289 21.23 1.65 3.19
CA PRO A 289 20.76 3.03 3.22
C PRO A 289 19.56 3.35 2.31
N ASN A 290 19.54 2.84 1.08
CA ASN A 290 18.45 3.09 0.13
C ASN A 290 17.16 2.39 0.58
N GLU A 291 17.26 1.16 1.06
CA GLU A 291 16.12 0.38 1.58
C GLU A 291 15.47 1.06 2.79
N ILE A 292 16.28 1.57 3.72
CA ILE A 292 15.82 2.33 4.88
C ILE A 292 15.13 3.62 4.41
N ALA A 293 15.74 4.35 3.47
CA ALA A 293 15.14 5.57 2.95
C ALA A 293 13.82 5.31 2.21
N ALA A 294 13.71 4.18 1.49
CA ALA A 294 12.48 3.74 0.85
C ALA A 294 11.40 3.37 1.88
N ASP A 295 11.73 2.67 2.97
CA ASP A 295 10.80 2.41 4.08
C ASP A 295 10.27 3.69 4.74
N MET A 296 11.17 4.65 4.99
CA MET A 296 10.80 5.95 5.54
C MET A 296 9.87 6.71 4.59
N ALA A 297 10.21 6.74 3.30
CA ALA A 297 9.40 7.41 2.28
C ALA A 297 8.04 6.75 2.10
N GLY A 298 7.98 5.43 1.97
CA GLY A 298 6.75 4.66 1.84
C GLY A 298 5.83 4.82 3.04
N THR A 299 6.39 4.76 4.26
CA THR A 299 5.61 5.00 5.49
C THR A 299 4.98 6.40 5.50
N LYS A 300 5.76 7.44 5.18
CA LYS A 300 5.23 8.81 5.05
C LYS A 300 4.18 8.91 3.94
N ASN A 301 4.37 8.18 2.84
CA ASN A 301 3.44 8.17 1.73
C ASN A 301 2.07 7.62 2.12
N VAL A 302 2.04 6.46 2.79
CA VAL A 302 0.81 5.83 3.27
C VAL A 302 0.08 6.74 4.25
N LEU A 303 0.80 7.35 5.19
CA LEU A 303 0.21 8.27 6.16
C LEU A 303 -0.34 9.54 5.50
N ALA A 304 0.39 10.11 4.54
CA ALA A 304 -0.07 11.27 3.78
C ALA A 304 -1.31 10.95 2.93
N ALA A 305 -1.36 9.78 2.29
CA ALA A 305 -2.54 9.32 1.54
C ALA A 305 -3.72 9.08 2.48
N GLY A 306 -3.49 8.35 3.58
CA GLY A 306 -4.46 8.10 4.63
C GLY A 306 -5.07 9.39 5.19
N ALA A 307 -4.26 10.41 5.46
CA ALA A 307 -4.71 11.70 5.96
C ALA A 307 -5.71 12.40 5.02
N ARG A 308 -5.60 12.19 3.70
CA ARG A 308 -6.47 12.78 2.66
C ARG A 308 -7.79 12.02 2.46
N ARG A 309 -7.90 10.76 2.88
CA ARG A 309 -9.12 9.94 2.73
C ARG A 309 -10.27 10.52 3.56
N GLN A 310 -11.51 10.50 3.06
CA GLN A 310 -12.67 10.92 3.87
C GLN A 310 -13.13 9.82 4.84
N GLY A 311 -12.92 8.54 4.48
CA GLY A 311 -13.24 7.38 5.30
C GLY A 311 -12.11 6.96 6.23
N TYR A 312 -11.87 5.65 6.31
CA TYR A 312 -10.78 5.09 7.10
C TYR A 312 -9.43 5.71 6.69
N LYS A 313 -8.70 6.20 7.70
CA LYS A 313 -7.39 6.84 7.54
C LYS A 313 -6.33 5.75 7.62
N TRP A 314 -5.60 5.53 6.54
CA TRP A 314 -4.50 4.58 6.54
C TRP A 314 -3.42 4.95 7.55
N THR A 315 -2.83 3.91 8.12
CA THR A 315 -1.78 3.95 9.13
C THR A 315 -0.61 3.05 8.72
N GLU A 316 0.47 3.07 9.50
CA GLU A 316 1.59 2.14 9.41
C GLU A 316 1.25 0.70 9.81
N ASN A 317 0.01 0.43 10.24
CA ASN A 317 -0.35 -0.91 10.72
C ASN A 317 -0.27 -1.97 9.63
N GLY A 318 -0.60 -1.65 8.38
CA GLY A 318 -0.37 -2.55 7.25
C GLY A 318 1.12 -2.89 7.07
N ALA A 319 2.00 -1.90 7.16
CA ALA A 319 3.45 -2.11 7.12
C ALA A 319 3.94 -3.02 8.25
N ILE A 320 3.49 -2.75 9.48
CA ILE A 320 3.83 -3.57 10.65
C ILE A 320 3.32 -5.00 10.47
N LEU A 321 2.08 -5.17 9.98
CA LEU A 321 1.47 -6.46 9.74
C LEU A 321 2.25 -7.26 8.70
N THR A 322 2.57 -6.67 7.54
CA THR A 322 3.37 -7.29 6.48
C THR A 322 4.75 -7.70 7.00
N LEU A 323 5.47 -6.79 7.66
CA LEU A 323 6.81 -7.06 8.16
C LEU A 323 6.83 -8.11 9.28
N GLN A 324 5.86 -8.08 10.19
CA GLN A 324 5.73 -9.11 11.23
C GLN A 324 5.40 -10.47 10.64
N PHE A 325 4.54 -10.52 9.63
CA PHE A 325 4.20 -11.76 8.95
C PHE A 325 5.44 -12.44 8.35
N PHE A 326 6.22 -11.70 7.54
CA PHE A 326 7.45 -12.23 6.96
C PHE A 326 8.51 -12.56 8.03
N ALA A 327 8.68 -11.71 9.06
CA ALA A 327 9.58 -12.03 10.18
C ALA A 327 9.22 -13.35 10.89
N ASN A 328 7.93 -13.62 11.08
CA ASN A 328 7.48 -14.84 11.74
C ASN A 328 7.61 -16.05 10.82
N LEU A 329 7.44 -15.87 9.50
CA LEU A 329 7.59 -16.93 8.53
C LEU A 329 9.05 -17.37 8.38
N ASP A 330 10.00 -16.43 8.34
CA ASP A 330 11.44 -16.74 8.31
C ASP A 330 11.87 -17.51 9.57
N GLN A 331 11.31 -17.20 10.74
CA GLN A 331 11.56 -17.97 11.97
C GLN A 331 11.06 -19.41 11.92
N LEU A 332 10.01 -19.69 11.14
CA LEU A 332 9.37 -21.00 11.04
C LEU A 332 9.91 -21.84 9.87
N THR A 333 10.69 -21.25 8.97
CA THR A 333 11.20 -21.91 7.77
C THR A 333 12.72 -21.92 7.74
N PRO A 334 13.38 -22.89 7.10
CA PRO A 334 14.82 -22.81 6.88
C PRO A 334 15.13 -21.55 6.08
N ALA A 335 15.94 -20.66 6.65
CA ALA A 335 16.26 -19.34 6.11
C ALA A 335 16.53 -19.41 4.60
N THR A 336 15.86 -18.54 3.82
CA THR A 336 16.01 -18.22 2.38
C THR A 336 15.08 -18.85 1.33
N VAL A 337 14.09 -19.68 1.69
CA VAL A 337 13.38 -20.48 0.65
C VAL A 337 12.01 -19.92 0.19
N VAL A 338 11.32 -19.08 0.94
CA VAL A 338 9.86 -18.96 0.69
C VAL A 338 9.48 -17.91 -0.35
N PHE A 339 10.00 -16.67 -0.27
CA PHE A 339 9.50 -15.56 -1.10
C PHE A 339 10.59 -14.61 -1.64
N GLY A 340 10.36 -14.08 -2.85
CA GLY A 340 11.25 -13.11 -3.49
C GLY A 340 11.41 -11.81 -2.68
N PHE A 341 10.37 -11.41 -1.94
CA PHE A 341 10.37 -10.25 -1.04
C PHE A 341 11.54 -10.26 -0.04
N GLU A 342 11.78 -11.37 0.65
CA GLU A 342 12.85 -11.50 1.67
C GLU A 342 14.25 -11.60 1.06
N ARG A 343 14.35 -11.96 -0.22
CA ARG A 343 15.62 -12.04 -0.94
C ARG A 343 16.06 -10.68 -1.50
N SER A 344 15.12 -9.77 -1.70
CA SER A 344 15.34 -8.45 -2.30
C SER A 344 15.36 -7.30 -1.30
N HIS A 345 14.76 -7.48 -0.12
CA HIS A 345 14.68 -6.44 0.94
C HIS A 345 15.37 -6.87 2.25
N PRO A 346 15.84 -5.91 3.09
CA PRO A 346 16.44 -6.23 4.38
C PRO A 346 15.48 -7.02 5.27
N HIS A 347 16.03 -7.80 6.19
CA HIS A 347 15.23 -8.64 7.08
C HIS A 347 14.15 -7.81 7.82
N PRO A 348 12.88 -8.27 7.89
CA PRO A 348 11.78 -7.43 8.38
C PRO A 348 11.96 -6.90 9.82
N LEU A 349 12.64 -7.65 10.70
CA LEU A 349 12.95 -7.17 12.07
C LEU A 349 13.84 -5.91 12.11
N ILE A 350 14.63 -5.64 11.07
CA ILE A 350 15.43 -4.41 10.96
C ILE A 350 14.54 -3.24 10.52
N ARG A 351 13.54 -3.52 9.67
CA ARG A 351 12.66 -2.52 9.06
C ARG A 351 11.55 -2.04 10.00
N LEU A 352 11.03 -2.91 10.87
CA LEU A 352 9.98 -2.60 11.84
C LEU A 352 10.22 -1.31 12.66
N PRO A 353 11.37 -1.14 13.35
CA PRO A 353 11.62 0.10 14.09
C PRO A 353 11.72 1.34 13.19
N ILE A 354 12.20 1.20 11.94
CA ILE A 354 12.27 2.31 10.98
C ILE A 354 10.87 2.79 10.61
N VAL A 355 9.95 1.87 10.31
CA VAL A 355 8.54 2.18 10.01
C VAL A 355 7.89 2.88 11.20
N GLN A 356 8.01 2.32 12.40
CA GLN A 356 7.41 2.90 13.61
C GLN A 356 7.95 4.29 13.93
N GLN A 357 9.27 4.49 13.85
CA GLN A 357 9.90 5.78 14.07
C GLN A 357 9.52 6.80 13.00
N SER A 358 9.43 6.38 11.74
CA SER A 358 8.99 7.23 10.62
C SER A 358 7.56 7.71 10.83
N ALA A 359 6.66 6.82 11.24
CA ALA A 359 5.28 7.15 11.52
C ALA A 359 5.14 8.08 12.73
N ALA A 360 5.87 7.82 13.81
CA ALA A 360 5.93 8.70 14.98
C ALA A 360 6.45 10.10 14.60
N GLY A 361 7.55 10.16 13.84
CA GLY A 361 8.13 11.40 13.34
C GLY A 361 7.16 12.20 12.46
N TRP A 362 6.49 11.54 11.52
CA TRP A 362 5.49 12.16 10.66
C TRP A 362 4.34 12.79 11.47
N ARG A 363 3.85 12.11 12.51
CA ARG A 363 2.82 12.68 13.40
C ARG A 363 3.33 13.88 14.18
N LEU A 364 4.55 13.80 14.72
CA LEU A 364 5.17 14.89 15.49
C LEU A 364 5.40 16.16 14.66
N THR A 365 5.65 16.00 13.36
CA THR A 365 5.84 17.13 12.45
C THR A 365 4.53 17.67 11.85
N GLY A 366 3.37 17.15 12.26
CA GLY A 366 2.08 17.55 11.68
C GLY A 366 1.91 17.11 10.22
N GLY A 367 2.59 16.03 9.82
CA GLY A 367 2.50 15.43 8.50
C GLY A 367 3.47 15.99 7.46
N MET A 368 4.57 16.62 7.90
CA MET A 368 5.63 17.08 6.98
C MET A 368 6.47 15.92 6.44
N TRP A 369 6.87 16.06 5.18
CA TRP A 369 7.65 15.08 4.41
C TRP A 369 9.15 15.18 4.62
#